data_AF-A0A2S7SX11-F1
#
_entry.id   AF-A0A2S7SX11-F1
#
_cell.length_a   1.000
_cell.length_b   1.000
_cell.length_c   1.000
_cell.angle_alpha   90.00
_cell.angle_beta   90.00
_cell.angle_gamma   90.00
#
_symmetry.space_group_name_H-M   'P 1'
#
loop_
_entity.id
_entity.type
_entity.pdbx_description
1 polymer ?
#
loop_
_entity_poly.entity_id
_entity_poly.type
_entity_poly.pdbx_seq_one_letter_code
_entity_poly.pdbx_strand_id
1 'polypeptide(L)'
;MKNLLSLIACALVCIVLVQYRVSNIKPGEPLKITYWDANGYYLYLPSILIYHDYKELKWVDSIDNKYHVTGGNGVQAEKADNGSYVFKYLGGVAIMELPFFCVGHFIATHSHYPPDGFSPPYQYALGFGIIFYSLLALLMLRKILLLYFDDKVTAITILLLTLASNYIQYAAVDSGESHAYIFLLYTLVLYAAYKWHKQPSIIWACITGLICGFATMSRPTEAIIIFILIFWNTHTKETAKAKWQLVKQHKTHILYAALLGLLGVLPQLLYWKAATGHFIYDVGSKWQFLNPYFRVLFGFEKGWFIYTPVTLLFIAGMFFMKPYPFKRSVLWFCLLNIYIIIAWDDWRYGGSYSTRALIQSYPVFALPLATLTNKVLQQKWKPIFYLAGLYLIGVNFFQLVQYNKTILHFNDMNRRYYSHIFLNPSPPTPADMSLLDSNEFFTNEECRHAPVLAIDSPKVIHADAGQPAILAEIADKGGYDKKYWLKVSGVVKTKDVWQTYLNADVVMANGIKHAHVRLFNAISQPGADNTYTFWMSVPDHAGVKSIKLYITSPFTFNGTVSKLDIDAYYPAEK
;
A
#
# COMPACT_ATOMS: atom_id res chain seq x y z
N MET A 1 -38.11 -1.35 7.09
CA MET A 1 -37.51 -1.05 5.77
C MET A 1 -36.94 -2.34 5.17
N LYS A 2 -37.21 -2.64 3.90
CA LYS A 2 -36.63 -3.82 3.23
C LYS A 2 -35.12 -3.62 3.06
N ASN A 3 -34.34 -4.67 3.34
CA ASN A 3 -32.89 -4.70 3.20
C ASN A 3 -32.13 -3.65 4.07
N LEU A 4 -32.53 -3.49 5.32
CA LEU A 4 -31.99 -2.47 6.22
C LEU A 4 -30.56 -2.78 6.69
N LEU A 5 -30.19 -4.04 6.93
CA LEU A 5 -28.90 -4.41 7.51
C LEU A 5 -27.74 -4.05 6.57
N SER A 6 -27.87 -4.33 5.29
CA SER A 6 -26.81 -4.01 4.33
C SER A 6 -26.68 -2.52 4.08
N LEU A 7 -27.76 -1.74 4.25
CA LEU A 7 -27.69 -0.28 4.19
C LEU A 7 -26.96 0.28 5.41
N ILE A 8 -27.28 -0.22 6.61
CA ILE A 8 -26.56 0.11 7.85
C ILE A 8 -25.07 -0.26 7.71
N ALA A 9 -24.74 -1.41 7.11
CA ALA A 9 -23.35 -1.78 6.87
C ALA A 9 -22.61 -0.76 5.99
N CYS A 10 -23.20 -0.31 4.88
CA CYS A 10 -22.59 0.76 4.07
C CYS A 10 -22.41 2.07 4.86
N ALA A 11 -23.40 2.46 5.65
CA ALA A 11 -23.33 3.66 6.48
C ALA A 11 -22.24 3.55 7.56
N LEU A 12 -22.14 2.39 8.23
CA LEU A 12 -21.11 2.12 9.24
C LEU A 12 -19.71 2.19 8.63
N VAL A 13 -19.49 1.59 7.46
CA VAL A 13 -18.21 1.69 6.75
C VAL A 13 -17.89 3.13 6.42
N CYS A 14 -18.86 3.91 5.91
CA CYS A 14 -18.67 5.33 5.62
C CYS A 14 -18.25 6.13 6.88
N ILE A 15 -18.91 5.89 8.02
CA ILE A 15 -18.57 6.51 9.30
C ILE A 15 -17.12 6.16 9.69
N VAL A 16 -16.71 4.90 9.56
CA VAL A 16 -15.34 4.48 9.83
C VAL A 16 -14.35 5.18 8.90
N LEU A 17 -14.63 5.28 7.60
CA LEU A 17 -13.75 5.98 6.65
C LEU A 17 -13.60 7.47 7.02
N VAL A 18 -14.70 8.15 7.34
CA VAL A 18 -14.66 9.55 7.78
C VAL A 18 -13.88 9.70 9.08
N GLN A 19 -14.10 8.82 10.05
CA GLN A 19 -13.38 8.82 11.32
C GLN A 19 -11.86 8.65 11.10
N TYR A 20 -11.44 7.69 10.27
CA TYR A 20 -10.02 7.49 9.97
C TYR A 20 -9.42 8.68 9.23
N ARG A 21 -10.12 9.27 8.26
CA ARG A 21 -9.66 10.51 7.61
C ARG A 21 -9.42 11.62 8.62
N VAL A 22 -10.41 11.89 9.47
CA VAL A 22 -10.34 12.99 10.43
C VAL A 22 -9.25 12.74 11.48
N SER A 23 -9.14 11.51 11.97
CA SER A 23 -8.16 11.15 13.01
C SER A 23 -6.71 11.14 12.51
N ASN A 24 -6.49 10.98 11.20
CA ASN A 24 -5.15 11.02 10.60
C ASN A 24 -4.71 12.44 10.18
N ILE A 25 -5.56 13.46 10.35
CA ILE A 25 -5.13 14.86 10.23
C ILE A 25 -4.37 15.22 11.50
N LYS A 26 -3.04 15.33 11.38
CA LYS A 26 -2.17 15.69 12.51
C LYS A 26 -2.35 17.17 12.89
N PRO A 27 -2.48 17.50 14.19
CA PRO A 27 -2.53 18.89 14.63
C PRO A 27 -1.29 19.66 14.19
N GLY A 28 -1.47 20.82 13.56
CA GLY A 28 -0.36 21.68 13.12
C GLY A 28 0.31 21.27 11.80
N GLU A 29 -0.05 20.13 11.19
CA GLU A 29 0.42 19.74 9.86
C GLU A 29 -0.70 19.87 8.81
N PRO A 30 -0.42 20.42 7.62
CA PRO A 30 -1.42 20.49 6.56
C PRO A 30 -1.75 19.08 6.04
N LEU A 31 -3.03 18.85 5.69
CA LEU A 31 -3.43 17.63 4.98
C LEU A 31 -2.76 17.59 3.61
N LYS A 32 -2.12 16.46 3.27
CA LYS A 32 -1.47 16.22 1.99
C LYS A 32 -1.99 14.91 1.38
N ILE A 33 -2.89 15.02 0.41
CA ILE A 33 -3.42 13.90 -0.37
C ILE A 33 -2.57 13.66 -1.62
N THR A 34 -2.13 14.74 -2.27
CA THR A 34 -1.42 14.69 -3.55
C THR A 34 0.10 14.62 -3.31
N TYR A 35 0.57 13.53 -2.71
CA TYR A 35 1.96 13.31 -2.30
C TYR A 35 2.48 11.98 -2.87
N TRP A 36 3.78 11.89 -3.22
CA TRP A 36 4.39 10.71 -3.85
C TRP A 36 3.62 10.26 -5.12
N ASP A 37 3.28 8.98 -5.23
CA ASP A 37 2.56 8.36 -6.35
C ASP A 37 1.22 9.07 -6.61
N ALA A 38 0.50 9.48 -5.56
CA ALA A 38 -0.74 10.24 -5.68
C ALA A 38 -0.52 11.57 -6.41
N ASN A 39 0.62 12.24 -6.19
CA ASN A 39 0.96 13.44 -6.95
C ASN A 39 1.08 13.11 -8.45
N GLY A 40 1.69 11.99 -8.80
CA GLY A 40 1.83 11.56 -10.20
C GLY A 40 0.49 11.36 -10.93
N TYR A 41 -0.51 10.80 -10.24
CA TYR A 41 -1.88 10.72 -10.76
C TYR A 41 -2.53 12.10 -10.87
N TYR A 42 -2.28 12.97 -9.90
CA TYR A 42 -2.91 14.29 -9.79
C TYR A 42 -2.38 15.34 -10.78
N LEU A 43 -1.09 15.29 -11.12
CA LEU A 43 -0.35 16.34 -11.86
C LEU A 43 -1.05 16.83 -13.14
N TYR A 44 -1.82 15.98 -13.82
CA TYR A 44 -2.60 16.35 -15.00
C TYR A 44 -3.51 17.57 -14.76
N LEU A 45 -4.16 17.65 -13.59
CA LEU A 45 -5.13 18.69 -13.28
C LEU A 45 -4.49 20.09 -13.20
N PRO A 46 -3.54 20.36 -12.27
CA PRO A 46 -2.92 21.68 -12.19
C PRO A 46 -2.13 22.02 -13.47
N SER A 47 -1.42 21.05 -14.06
CA SER A 47 -0.61 21.29 -15.26
C SER A 47 -1.45 21.80 -16.44
N ILE A 48 -2.65 21.25 -16.63
CA ILE A 48 -3.51 21.57 -17.77
C ILE A 48 -4.41 22.77 -17.46
N LEU A 49 -5.00 22.82 -16.26
CA LEU A 49 -6.08 23.76 -15.93
C LEU A 49 -5.61 25.07 -15.28
N ILE A 50 -4.45 25.06 -14.61
CA ILE A 50 -3.94 26.24 -13.89
C ILE A 50 -2.69 26.79 -14.57
N TYR A 51 -1.67 25.95 -14.74
CA TYR A 51 -0.36 26.41 -15.22
C TYR A 51 -0.24 26.41 -16.74
N HIS A 52 -1.10 25.67 -17.44
CA HIS A 52 -1.03 25.44 -18.88
C HIS A 52 0.36 24.98 -19.37
N ASP A 53 1.08 24.27 -18.48
CA ASP A 53 2.43 23.76 -18.68
C ASP A 53 2.49 22.32 -18.16
N TYR A 54 2.24 21.37 -19.05
CA TYR A 54 2.35 19.93 -18.79
C TYR A 54 3.57 19.29 -19.47
N LYS A 55 4.41 20.10 -20.14
CA LYS A 55 5.57 19.64 -20.93
C LYS A 55 6.90 20.08 -20.34
N GLU A 56 6.98 21.27 -19.75
CA GLU A 56 8.22 21.81 -19.19
C GLU A 56 8.22 21.76 -17.66
N LEU A 57 7.03 21.82 -17.05
CA LEU A 57 6.83 21.70 -15.60
C LEU A 57 7.61 22.71 -14.76
N LYS A 58 7.84 23.92 -15.30
CA LYS A 58 8.65 24.98 -14.67
C LYS A 58 8.10 25.45 -13.32
N TRP A 59 6.81 25.24 -13.09
CA TRP A 59 6.10 25.63 -11.88
C TRP A 59 6.27 24.63 -10.72
N VAL A 60 6.66 23.38 -11.00
CA VAL A 60 6.66 22.28 -10.01
C VAL A 60 7.61 22.56 -8.86
N ASP A 61 8.82 23.06 -9.12
CA ASP A 61 9.81 23.35 -8.07
C ASP A 61 9.29 24.40 -7.07
N SER A 62 8.58 25.42 -7.55
CA SER A 62 7.97 26.42 -6.68
C SER A 62 6.87 25.83 -5.80
N ILE A 63 6.08 24.89 -6.33
CA ILE A 63 5.02 24.22 -5.58
C ILE A 63 5.61 23.24 -4.57
N ASP A 64 6.64 22.50 -4.96
CA ASP A 64 7.29 21.53 -4.08
C ASP A 64 8.05 22.20 -2.93
N ASN A 65 8.70 23.34 -3.19
CA ASN A 65 9.32 24.13 -2.12
C ASN A 65 8.30 24.64 -1.09
N LYS A 66 7.06 24.89 -1.52
CA LYS A 66 5.99 25.42 -0.66
C LYS A 66 5.21 24.33 0.08
N TYR A 67 4.93 23.22 -0.59
CA TYR A 67 4.01 22.18 -0.09
C TYR A 67 4.67 20.82 0.14
N HIS A 68 5.88 20.59 -0.37
CA HIS A 68 6.62 19.33 -0.30
C HIS A 68 5.79 18.14 -0.80
N VAL A 69 5.40 18.17 -2.07
CA VAL A 69 4.48 17.23 -2.72
C VAL A 69 5.20 16.10 -3.48
N THR A 70 6.48 16.26 -3.80
CA THR A 70 7.28 15.27 -4.54
C THR A 70 7.82 14.14 -3.66
N GLY A 71 7.92 14.38 -2.35
CA GLY A 71 8.53 13.45 -1.40
C GLY A 71 10.05 13.42 -1.42
N GLY A 72 10.69 14.34 -2.13
CA GLY A 72 12.15 14.43 -2.20
C GLY A 72 12.79 13.53 -3.27
N ASN A 73 11.99 12.77 -4.04
CA ASN A 73 12.47 12.00 -5.19
C ASN A 73 12.21 12.68 -6.54
N GLY A 74 11.92 13.99 -6.52
CA GLY A 74 11.62 14.77 -7.72
C GLY A 74 10.22 14.52 -8.29
N VAL A 75 9.95 15.18 -9.42
CA VAL A 75 8.65 15.10 -10.10
C VAL A 75 8.38 13.68 -10.61
N GLN A 76 7.13 13.22 -10.51
CA GLN A 76 6.67 11.91 -11.01
C GLN A 76 6.49 11.92 -12.55
N ALA A 77 7.53 12.37 -13.25
CA ALA A 77 7.58 12.54 -14.69
C ALA A 77 8.99 12.25 -15.23
N GLU A 78 9.06 11.75 -16.46
CA GLU A 78 10.29 11.39 -17.15
C GLU A 78 10.48 12.28 -18.38
N LYS A 79 11.72 12.51 -18.81
CA LYS A 79 12.00 13.27 -20.03
C LYS A 79 11.91 12.35 -21.25
N ALA A 80 11.08 12.72 -22.22
CA ALA A 80 11.06 12.10 -23.54
C ALA A 80 12.23 12.58 -24.42
N ASP A 81 12.46 11.89 -25.54
CA ASP A 81 13.52 12.19 -26.51
C ASP A 81 13.47 13.63 -27.05
N ASN A 82 12.28 14.21 -27.11
CA ASN A 82 12.05 15.59 -27.55
C ASN A 82 12.30 16.64 -26.45
N GLY A 83 12.76 16.22 -25.26
CA GLY A 83 13.02 17.07 -24.10
C GLY A 83 11.80 17.42 -23.24
N SER A 84 10.58 17.07 -23.66
CA SER A 84 9.35 17.29 -22.87
C SER A 84 9.25 16.29 -21.73
N TYR A 85 8.66 16.70 -20.61
CA TYR A 85 8.25 15.80 -19.55
C TYR A 85 7.00 15.00 -19.93
N VAL A 86 6.98 13.75 -19.49
CA VAL A 86 5.87 12.80 -19.63
C VAL A 86 5.58 12.21 -18.26
N PHE A 87 4.33 12.26 -17.84
CA PHE A 87 3.93 11.75 -16.53
C PHE A 87 4.03 10.22 -16.50
N LYS A 88 4.62 9.71 -15.41
CA LYS A 88 4.81 8.27 -15.18
C LYS A 88 3.48 7.55 -15.02
N TYR A 89 2.54 8.18 -14.32
CA TYR A 89 1.20 7.65 -14.09
C TYR A 89 0.24 8.17 -15.16
N LEU A 90 -0.78 7.37 -15.50
CA LEU A 90 -1.79 7.75 -16.49
C LEU A 90 -2.91 8.58 -15.84
N GLY A 91 -3.56 9.43 -16.64
CA GLY A 91 -4.47 10.49 -16.18
C GLY A 91 -5.90 10.05 -15.86
N GLY A 92 -6.22 8.74 -15.82
CA GLY A 92 -7.58 8.28 -15.56
C GLY A 92 -8.08 8.66 -14.16
N VAL A 93 -7.21 8.57 -13.15
CA VAL A 93 -7.51 9.00 -11.77
C VAL A 93 -7.75 10.51 -11.71
N ALA A 94 -6.93 11.30 -12.42
CA ALA A 94 -7.08 12.75 -12.51
C ALA A 94 -8.49 13.18 -12.99
N ILE A 95 -9.05 12.45 -13.95
CA ILE A 95 -10.42 12.72 -14.44
C ILE A 95 -11.46 12.43 -13.35
N MET A 96 -11.26 11.41 -12.51
CA MET A 96 -12.13 11.13 -11.36
C MET A 96 -11.95 12.18 -10.26
N GLU A 97 -10.77 12.75 -10.12
CA GLU A 97 -10.48 13.82 -9.17
C GLU A 97 -11.05 15.17 -9.60
N LEU A 98 -11.21 15.40 -10.90
CA LEU A 98 -11.68 16.66 -11.51
C LEU A 98 -12.88 17.33 -10.81
N PRO A 99 -14.02 16.66 -10.51
CA PRO A 99 -15.15 17.33 -9.85
C PRO A 99 -14.77 17.89 -8.48
N PHE A 100 -13.93 17.20 -7.72
CA PHE A 100 -13.48 17.64 -6.39
C PHE A 100 -12.36 18.67 -6.48
N PHE A 101 -11.49 18.55 -7.49
CA PHE A 101 -10.56 19.62 -7.85
C PHE A 101 -11.28 20.93 -8.15
N CYS A 102 -12.37 20.90 -8.93
CA CYS A 102 -13.18 22.09 -9.23
C CYS A 102 -13.80 22.69 -7.96
N VAL A 103 -14.28 21.86 -7.03
CA VAL A 103 -14.76 22.33 -5.72
C VAL A 103 -13.63 23.02 -4.94
N GLY A 104 -12.45 22.40 -4.87
CA GLY A 104 -11.28 22.98 -4.24
C GLY A 104 -10.85 24.31 -4.88
N HIS A 105 -10.83 24.36 -6.21
CA HIS A 105 -10.49 25.56 -6.99
C HIS A 105 -11.50 26.69 -6.76
N PHE A 106 -12.80 26.39 -6.76
CA PHE A 106 -13.85 27.35 -6.46
C PHE A 106 -13.68 27.93 -5.05
N ILE A 107 -13.43 27.09 -4.04
CA ILE A 107 -13.21 27.56 -2.66
C ILE A 107 -11.93 28.41 -2.58
N ALA A 108 -10.84 27.99 -3.21
CA ALA A 108 -9.57 28.73 -3.18
C ALA A 108 -9.73 30.13 -3.81
N THR A 109 -10.36 30.23 -4.98
CA THR A 109 -10.60 31.52 -5.67
C THR A 109 -11.52 32.48 -4.90
N HIS A 110 -12.39 31.97 -4.01
CA HIS A 110 -13.32 32.77 -3.21
C HIS A 110 -12.92 32.88 -1.74
N SER A 111 -11.65 32.59 -1.41
CA SER A 111 -11.13 32.69 -0.05
C SER A 111 -9.71 33.26 -0.04
N HIS A 112 -9.05 33.22 1.12
CA HIS A 112 -7.66 33.68 1.26
C HIS A 112 -6.63 32.65 0.77
N TYR A 113 -7.06 31.45 0.35
CA TYR A 113 -6.15 30.41 -0.10
C TYR A 113 -5.72 30.64 -1.55
N PRO A 114 -4.46 30.38 -1.90
CA PRO A 114 -3.99 30.54 -3.27
C PRO A 114 -4.66 29.51 -4.19
N PRO A 115 -5.16 29.91 -5.38
CA PRO A 115 -5.76 29.00 -6.35
C PRO A 115 -4.69 28.28 -7.18
N ASP A 116 -3.73 27.64 -6.52
CA ASP A 116 -2.52 27.06 -7.13
C ASP A 116 -2.60 25.55 -7.41
N GLY A 117 -3.72 24.92 -7.11
CA GLY A 117 -3.91 23.48 -7.26
C GLY A 117 -3.44 22.65 -6.07
N PHE A 118 -2.81 23.23 -5.05
CA PHE A 118 -2.21 22.45 -3.97
C PHE A 118 -2.58 22.95 -2.57
N SER A 119 -3.09 24.18 -2.46
CA SER A 119 -3.55 24.76 -1.22
C SER A 119 -4.62 23.91 -0.51
N PRO A 120 -4.84 24.12 0.80
CA PRO A 120 -5.71 23.27 1.61
C PRO A 120 -7.09 22.94 1.01
N PRO A 121 -7.84 23.88 0.37
CA PRO A 121 -9.11 23.56 -0.26
C PRO A 121 -9.07 22.36 -1.23
N TYR A 122 -8.00 22.21 -2.02
CA TYR A 122 -7.83 21.08 -2.94
C TYR A 122 -7.64 19.77 -2.17
N GLN A 123 -6.74 19.77 -1.18
CA GLN A 123 -6.40 18.59 -0.39
C GLN A 123 -7.63 18.05 0.36
N TYR A 124 -8.44 18.93 0.96
CA TYR A 124 -9.67 18.54 1.62
C TYR A 124 -10.74 18.05 0.63
N ALA A 125 -10.96 18.76 -0.47
CA ALA A 125 -11.96 18.37 -1.46
C ALA A 125 -11.67 16.98 -2.05
N LEU A 126 -10.41 16.70 -2.40
CA LEU A 126 -9.98 15.38 -2.89
C LEU A 126 -10.08 14.31 -1.80
N GLY A 127 -9.59 14.61 -0.59
CA GLY A 127 -9.57 13.67 0.52
C GLY A 127 -10.95 13.20 1.01
N PHE A 128 -11.98 14.04 0.86
CA PHE A 128 -13.38 13.68 1.10
C PHE A 128 -14.10 13.19 -0.16
N GLY A 129 -13.69 13.62 -1.34
CA GLY A 129 -14.26 13.20 -2.62
C GLY A 129 -14.10 11.71 -2.89
N ILE A 130 -12.96 11.14 -2.53
CA ILE A 130 -12.74 9.70 -2.59
C ILE A 130 -13.65 8.92 -1.63
N ILE A 131 -13.95 9.44 -0.44
CA ILE A 131 -14.91 8.81 0.49
C ILE A 131 -16.32 8.81 -0.13
N PHE A 132 -16.70 9.89 -0.84
CA PHE A 132 -17.93 9.93 -1.60
C PHE A 132 -17.97 8.83 -2.69
N TYR A 133 -16.89 8.64 -3.45
CA TYR A 133 -16.82 7.55 -4.43
C TYR A 133 -16.85 6.16 -3.79
N SER A 134 -16.18 5.98 -2.65
CA SER A 134 -16.25 4.76 -1.87
C SER A 134 -17.68 4.45 -1.43
N LEU A 135 -18.42 5.44 -0.91
CA LEU A 135 -19.83 5.25 -0.55
C LEU A 135 -20.69 4.88 -1.76
N LEU A 136 -20.53 5.58 -2.89
CA LEU A 136 -21.22 5.26 -4.14
C LEU A 136 -20.93 3.82 -4.59
N ALA A 137 -19.67 3.41 -4.55
CA ALA A 137 -19.25 2.07 -4.90
C ALA A 137 -19.86 1.02 -3.94
N LEU A 138 -19.86 1.27 -2.63
CA LEU A 138 -20.45 0.33 -1.65
C LEU A 138 -21.97 0.20 -1.81
N LEU A 139 -22.69 1.28 -2.10
CA LEU A 139 -24.14 1.24 -2.38
C LEU A 139 -24.44 0.46 -3.66
N MET A 140 -23.61 0.64 -4.69
CA MET A 140 -23.72 -0.13 -5.94
C MET A 140 -23.34 -1.60 -5.76
N LEU A 141 -22.29 -1.90 -4.99
CA LEU A 141 -21.87 -3.26 -4.68
C LEU A 141 -22.95 -3.99 -3.87
N ARG A 142 -23.54 -3.32 -2.87
CA ARG A 142 -24.73 -3.79 -2.15
C ARG A 142 -25.85 -4.18 -3.11
N LYS A 143 -26.15 -3.32 -4.09
CA LYS A 143 -27.19 -3.59 -5.09
C LYS A 143 -26.88 -4.84 -5.91
N ILE A 144 -25.62 -5.08 -6.27
CA ILE A 144 -25.18 -6.28 -7.01
C ILE A 144 -25.31 -7.53 -6.15
N LEU A 145 -24.85 -7.49 -4.89
CA LEU A 145 -24.90 -8.62 -3.98
C LEU A 145 -26.35 -9.05 -3.68
N LEU A 146 -27.25 -8.08 -3.49
CA LEU A 146 -28.68 -8.32 -3.28
C LEU A 146 -29.42 -8.95 -4.49
N LEU A 147 -28.79 -9.04 -5.66
CA LEU A 147 -29.33 -9.81 -6.79
C LEU A 147 -29.21 -11.32 -6.58
N TYR A 148 -28.30 -11.75 -5.71
CA TYR A 148 -27.91 -13.16 -5.52
C TYR A 148 -28.04 -13.65 -4.09
N PHE A 149 -28.02 -12.73 -3.11
CA PHE A 149 -27.95 -13.03 -1.69
C PHE A 149 -28.96 -12.21 -0.90
N ASP A 150 -29.29 -12.67 0.30
CA ASP A 150 -30.15 -11.92 1.21
C ASP A 150 -29.43 -10.70 1.82
N ASP A 151 -30.20 -9.89 2.55
CA ASP A 151 -29.72 -8.66 3.19
C ASP A 151 -28.61 -8.91 4.22
N LYS A 152 -28.71 -10.02 4.97
CA LYS A 152 -27.78 -10.33 6.06
C LYS A 152 -26.43 -10.77 5.50
N VAL A 153 -26.43 -11.67 4.52
CA VAL A 153 -25.22 -12.09 3.79
C VAL A 153 -24.55 -10.88 3.15
N THR A 154 -25.33 -10.01 2.52
CA THR A 154 -24.81 -8.79 1.90
C THR A 154 -24.15 -7.87 2.93
N ALA A 155 -24.80 -7.63 4.06
CA ALA A 155 -24.26 -6.80 5.14
C ALA A 155 -22.91 -7.32 5.66
N ILE A 156 -22.85 -8.61 6.00
CA ILE A 156 -21.63 -9.24 6.53
C ILE A 156 -20.52 -9.23 5.49
N THR A 157 -20.84 -9.49 4.21
CA THR A 157 -19.85 -9.43 3.12
C THR A 157 -19.22 -8.05 3.02
N ILE A 158 -20.02 -6.99 3.04
CA ILE A 158 -19.53 -5.61 2.95
C ILE A 158 -18.63 -5.29 4.14
N LEU A 159 -19.04 -5.65 5.36
CA LEU A 159 -18.24 -5.41 6.57
C LEU A 159 -16.90 -6.16 6.53
N LEU A 160 -16.89 -7.45 6.18
CA LEU A 160 -15.65 -8.23 6.08
C LEU A 160 -14.75 -7.74 4.94
N LEU A 161 -15.32 -7.42 3.78
CA LEU A 161 -14.56 -6.93 2.62
C LEU A 161 -13.82 -5.63 2.94
N THR A 162 -14.44 -4.74 3.72
CA THR A 162 -13.93 -3.38 3.95
C THR A 162 -13.22 -3.20 5.28
N LEU A 163 -13.80 -3.69 6.39
CA LEU A 163 -13.28 -3.46 7.74
C LEU A 163 -12.25 -4.50 8.18
N ALA A 164 -12.27 -5.70 7.59
CA ALA A 164 -11.27 -6.73 7.86
C ALA A 164 -10.13 -6.73 6.83
N SER A 165 -10.07 -5.71 5.96
CA SER A 165 -9.05 -5.59 4.94
C SER A 165 -8.33 -4.25 4.94
N ASN A 166 -7.24 -4.19 4.19
CA ASN A 166 -6.49 -2.97 3.94
C ASN A 166 -7.29 -1.88 3.19
N TYR A 167 -8.56 -2.10 2.81
CA TYR A 167 -9.41 -1.11 2.13
C TYR A 167 -9.47 0.24 2.85
N ILE A 168 -9.59 0.26 4.19
CA ILE A 168 -9.65 1.51 4.96
C ILE A 168 -8.43 2.38 4.72
N GLN A 169 -7.23 1.77 4.69
CA GLN A 169 -5.98 2.51 4.49
C GLN A 169 -6.03 3.32 3.20
N TYR A 170 -6.43 2.70 2.08
CA TYR A 170 -6.39 3.33 0.76
C TYR A 170 -7.67 4.10 0.40
N ALA A 171 -8.76 3.93 1.15
CA ALA A 171 -9.97 4.73 0.95
C ALA A 171 -10.00 5.98 1.84
N ALA A 172 -9.42 5.93 3.05
CA ALA A 172 -9.50 7.00 4.04
C ALA A 172 -8.17 7.67 4.41
N VAL A 173 -7.03 7.00 4.25
CA VAL A 173 -5.71 7.55 4.64
C VAL A 173 -4.93 7.89 3.38
N ASP A 174 -4.44 6.89 2.66
CA ASP A 174 -3.66 6.97 1.41
C ASP A 174 -4.57 7.12 0.19
N SER A 175 -5.51 8.05 0.26
CA SER A 175 -6.64 8.11 -0.66
C SER A 175 -6.37 8.80 -2.00
N GLY A 176 -5.21 9.42 -2.16
CA GLY A 176 -4.78 9.98 -3.44
C GLY A 176 -4.30 8.90 -4.41
N GLU A 177 -4.16 7.66 -3.93
CA GLU A 177 -3.80 6.51 -4.74
C GLU A 177 -4.97 6.05 -5.63
N SER A 178 -4.63 5.40 -6.74
CA SER A 178 -5.61 4.95 -7.74
C SER A 178 -6.65 3.92 -7.25
N HIS A 179 -6.41 3.23 -6.14
CA HIS A 179 -7.13 1.99 -5.80
C HIS A 179 -8.62 2.18 -5.49
N ALA A 180 -8.98 3.17 -4.65
CA ALA A 180 -10.37 3.40 -4.27
C ALA A 180 -11.20 3.99 -5.43
N TYR A 181 -10.57 4.75 -6.33
CA TYR A 181 -11.20 5.22 -7.57
C TYR A 181 -11.53 4.04 -8.50
N ILE A 182 -10.55 3.16 -8.76
CA ILE A 182 -10.73 2.01 -9.66
C ILE A 182 -11.70 0.98 -9.05
N PHE A 183 -11.79 0.87 -7.71
CA PHE A 183 -12.80 0.06 -7.03
C PHE A 183 -14.24 0.42 -7.48
N LEU A 184 -14.54 1.71 -7.69
CA LEU A 184 -15.83 2.12 -8.25
C LEU A 184 -16.01 1.59 -9.68
N LEU A 185 -14.98 1.67 -10.53
CA LEU A 185 -15.04 1.17 -11.91
C LEU A 185 -15.30 -0.34 -11.97
N TYR A 186 -14.67 -1.14 -11.11
CA TYR A 186 -14.96 -2.57 -10.98
C TYR A 186 -16.39 -2.84 -10.51
N THR A 187 -16.91 -2.01 -9.61
CA THR A 187 -18.30 -2.14 -9.18
C THR A 187 -19.28 -1.83 -10.33
N LEU A 188 -19.01 -0.76 -11.08
CA LEU A 188 -19.84 -0.35 -12.22
C LEU A 188 -19.80 -1.38 -13.35
N VAL A 189 -18.63 -1.96 -13.67
CA VAL A 189 -18.53 -2.98 -14.72
C VAL A 189 -19.32 -4.24 -14.35
N LEU A 190 -19.30 -4.67 -13.09
CA LEU A 190 -20.07 -5.83 -12.63
C LEU A 190 -21.58 -5.58 -12.79
N TYR A 191 -22.04 -4.37 -12.46
CA TYR A 191 -23.43 -3.99 -12.66
C TYR A 191 -23.81 -3.91 -14.14
N ALA A 192 -22.95 -3.32 -14.97
CA ALA A 192 -23.16 -3.21 -16.41
C ALA A 192 -23.17 -4.60 -17.08
N ALA A 193 -22.27 -5.49 -16.67
CA ALA A 193 -22.24 -6.88 -17.10
C ALA A 193 -23.56 -7.60 -16.78
N TYR A 194 -24.04 -7.49 -15.53
CA TYR A 194 -25.35 -8.04 -15.16
C TYR A 194 -26.49 -7.49 -16.02
N LYS A 195 -26.53 -6.16 -16.19
CA LYS A 195 -27.59 -5.48 -16.93
C LYS A 195 -27.64 -5.88 -18.40
N TRP A 196 -26.50 -5.87 -19.08
CA TRP A 196 -26.42 -6.24 -20.49
C TRP A 196 -26.83 -7.70 -20.71
N HIS A 197 -26.42 -8.63 -19.83
CA HIS A 197 -26.79 -10.04 -19.97
C HIS A 197 -28.26 -10.32 -19.65
N LYS A 198 -28.90 -9.51 -18.79
CA LYS A 198 -30.33 -9.64 -18.47
C LYS A 198 -31.22 -8.97 -19.51
N GLN A 199 -30.81 -7.81 -20.02
CA GLN A 199 -31.54 -7.02 -20.99
C GLN A 199 -30.53 -6.33 -21.92
N PRO A 200 -30.11 -6.99 -23.00
CA PRO A 200 -29.14 -6.43 -23.94
C PRO A 200 -29.61 -5.08 -24.47
N SER A 201 -28.75 -4.08 -24.36
CA SER A 201 -29.01 -2.73 -24.85
C SER A 201 -27.70 -2.12 -25.32
N ILE A 202 -27.77 -1.31 -26.38
CA ILE A 202 -26.64 -0.52 -26.87
C ILE A 202 -26.12 0.39 -25.76
N ILE A 203 -27.00 0.99 -24.94
CA ILE A 203 -26.60 1.86 -23.84
C ILE A 203 -25.70 1.10 -22.84
N TRP A 204 -26.09 -0.11 -22.44
CA TRP A 204 -25.28 -0.93 -21.54
C TRP A 204 -23.97 -1.37 -22.19
N ALA A 205 -23.95 -1.60 -23.50
CA ALA A 205 -22.72 -1.90 -24.23
C ALA A 205 -21.76 -0.69 -24.27
N CYS A 206 -22.27 0.50 -24.57
CA CYS A 206 -21.54 1.76 -24.54
C CYS A 206 -20.95 2.04 -23.15
N ILE A 207 -21.78 1.95 -22.10
CA ILE A 207 -21.35 2.14 -20.71
C ILE A 207 -20.26 1.13 -20.35
N THR A 208 -20.44 -0.15 -20.71
CA THR A 208 -19.45 -1.19 -20.45
C THR A 208 -18.11 -0.88 -21.14
N GLY A 209 -18.16 -0.53 -22.43
CA GLY A 209 -17.00 -0.11 -23.21
C GLY A 209 -16.25 1.05 -22.56
N LEU A 210 -16.98 2.13 -22.26
CA LEU A 210 -16.44 3.33 -21.64
C LEU A 210 -15.76 3.02 -20.30
N ILE A 211 -16.38 2.21 -19.44
CA ILE A 211 -15.78 1.80 -18.16
C ILE A 211 -14.49 0.99 -18.39
N CYS A 212 -14.47 0.05 -19.34
CA CYS A 212 -13.26 -0.73 -19.64
C CYS A 212 -12.12 0.15 -20.16
N GLY A 213 -12.42 1.08 -21.08
CA GLY A 213 -11.45 2.04 -21.57
C GLY A 213 -10.93 2.96 -20.46
N PHE A 214 -11.84 3.49 -19.65
CA PHE A 214 -11.48 4.40 -18.57
C PHE A 214 -10.70 3.73 -17.44
N ALA A 215 -11.01 2.46 -17.11
CA ALA A 215 -10.20 1.67 -16.19
C ALA A 215 -8.79 1.44 -16.74
N THR A 216 -8.67 1.11 -18.03
CA THR A 216 -7.38 0.90 -18.72
C THR A 216 -6.55 2.20 -18.77
N MET A 217 -7.21 3.34 -18.97
CA MET A 217 -6.58 4.65 -18.86
C MET A 217 -6.14 4.96 -17.43
N SER A 218 -6.85 4.48 -16.41
CA SER A 218 -6.45 4.71 -15.02
C SER A 218 -5.19 3.91 -14.69
N ARG A 219 -5.14 2.63 -15.08
CA ARG A 219 -3.91 1.82 -15.10
C ARG A 219 -3.99 0.80 -16.25
N PRO A 220 -2.94 0.63 -17.07
CA PRO A 220 -2.97 -0.31 -18.20
C PRO A 220 -3.28 -1.75 -17.77
N THR A 221 -2.86 -2.14 -16.56
CA THR A 221 -3.14 -3.44 -15.95
C THR A 221 -4.63 -3.73 -15.82
N GLU A 222 -5.50 -2.71 -15.72
CA GLU A 222 -6.93 -2.91 -15.56
C GLU A 222 -7.64 -3.36 -16.84
N ALA A 223 -6.95 -3.41 -18.00
CA ALA A 223 -7.51 -3.95 -19.24
C ALA A 223 -8.09 -5.37 -19.04
N ILE A 224 -7.56 -6.12 -18.08
CA ILE A 224 -8.07 -7.44 -17.68
C ILE A 224 -9.52 -7.45 -17.19
N ILE A 225 -10.10 -6.28 -16.88
CA ILE A 225 -11.52 -6.14 -16.53
C ILE A 225 -12.44 -6.75 -17.60
N ILE A 226 -11.99 -6.81 -18.85
CA ILE A 226 -12.71 -7.44 -19.96
C ILE A 226 -12.99 -8.92 -19.73
N PHE A 227 -12.14 -9.63 -18.97
CA PHE A 227 -12.37 -11.05 -18.66
C PHE A 227 -13.60 -11.29 -17.80
N ILE A 228 -14.01 -10.29 -17.00
CA ILE A 228 -15.29 -10.34 -16.28
C ILE A 228 -16.43 -10.49 -17.28
N LEU A 229 -16.41 -9.73 -18.37
CA LEU A 229 -17.43 -9.71 -19.44
C LEU A 229 -17.37 -10.97 -20.31
N ILE A 230 -16.16 -11.41 -20.67
CA ILE A 230 -15.95 -12.59 -21.54
C ILE A 230 -16.45 -13.87 -20.86
N PHE A 231 -16.29 -14.00 -19.55
CA PHE A 231 -16.68 -15.21 -18.83
C PHE A 231 -18.02 -15.11 -18.09
N TRP A 232 -18.73 -13.98 -18.17
CA TRP A 232 -20.02 -13.84 -17.49
C TRP A 232 -21.08 -14.77 -18.08
N ASN A 233 -21.93 -15.36 -17.24
CA ASN A 233 -22.94 -16.34 -17.66
C ASN A 233 -22.38 -17.58 -18.40
N THR A 234 -21.12 -17.97 -18.13
CA THR A 234 -20.51 -19.16 -18.78
C THR A 234 -20.29 -20.36 -17.85
N HIS A 235 -20.89 -20.39 -16.67
CA HIS A 235 -20.65 -21.39 -15.63
C HIS A 235 -20.95 -22.86 -16.02
N THR A 236 -21.86 -23.08 -16.99
CA THR A 236 -22.14 -24.40 -17.60
C THR A 236 -21.97 -24.34 -19.13
N LYS A 237 -21.96 -25.50 -19.82
CA LYS A 237 -21.84 -25.55 -21.29
C LYS A 237 -23.07 -24.92 -21.96
N GLU A 238 -24.25 -25.17 -21.41
CA GLU A 238 -25.54 -24.72 -21.90
C GLU A 238 -25.65 -23.19 -21.79
N THR A 239 -25.28 -22.64 -20.63
CA THR A 239 -25.29 -21.19 -20.38
C THR A 239 -24.24 -20.46 -21.21
N ALA A 240 -23.06 -21.06 -21.39
CA ALA A 240 -22.04 -20.51 -22.29
C ALA A 240 -22.54 -20.47 -23.76
N LYS A 241 -23.18 -21.54 -24.25
CA LYS A 241 -23.76 -21.57 -25.59
C LYS A 241 -24.83 -20.48 -25.77
N ALA A 242 -25.74 -20.36 -24.80
CA ALA A 242 -26.78 -19.33 -24.81
C ALA A 242 -26.18 -17.91 -24.79
N LYS A 243 -25.16 -17.67 -23.96
CA LYS A 243 -24.45 -16.39 -23.88
C LYS A 243 -23.82 -15.99 -25.21
N TRP A 244 -23.10 -16.89 -25.86
CA TRP A 244 -22.46 -16.59 -27.15
C TRP A 244 -23.45 -16.45 -28.31
N GLN A 245 -24.59 -17.16 -28.25
CA GLN A 245 -25.71 -16.92 -29.17
C GLN A 245 -26.29 -15.51 -28.99
N LEU A 246 -26.49 -15.06 -27.75
CA LEU A 246 -26.95 -13.69 -27.43
C LEU A 246 -25.97 -12.63 -27.95
N VAL A 247 -24.66 -12.85 -27.74
CA VAL A 247 -23.60 -11.97 -28.27
C VAL A 247 -23.64 -11.92 -29.80
N LYS A 248 -23.84 -13.06 -30.47
CA LYS A 248 -23.95 -13.12 -31.94
C LYS A 248 -25.18 -12.37 -32.46
N GLN A 249 -26.32 -12.48 -31.78
CA GLN A 249 -27.54 -11.74 -32.10
C GLN A 249 -27.34 -10.23 -31.98
N HIS A 250 -26.51 -9.79 -31.03
CA HIS A 250 -26.23 -8.39 -30.75
C HIS A 250 -24.81 -7.96 -31.14
N LYS A 251 -24.27 -8.44 -32.26
CA LYS A 251 -22.88 -8.14 -32.69
C LYS A 251 -22.56 -6.65 -32.79
N THR A 252 -23.55 -5.81 -33.11
CA THR A 252 -23.39 -4.34 -33.14
C THR A 252 -23.07 -3.76 -31.77
N HIS A 253 -23.54 -4.37 -30.68
CA HIS A 253 -23.20 -3.95 -29.32
C HIS A 253 -21.69 -4.09 -29.05
N ILE A 254 -21.02 -5.07 -29.65
CA ILE A 254 -19.56 -5.23 -29.52
C ILE A 254 -18.83 -4.06 -30.18
N LEU A 255 -19.29 -3.63 -31.35
CA LEU A 255 -18.73 -2.46 -32.04
C LEU A 255 -18.88 -1.20 -31.18
N TYR A 256 -20.07 -0.96 -30.62
CA TYR A 256 -20.28 0.17 -29.72
C TYR A 256 -19.43 0.08 -28.45
N ALA A 257 -19.32 -1.09 -27.83
CA ALA A 257 -18.46 -1.29 -26.67
C ALA A 257 -16.98 -1.02 -27.02
N ALA A 258 -16.51 -1.46 -28.19
CA ALA A 258 -15.14 -1.20 -28.65
C ALA A 258 -14.90 0.30 -28.93
N LEU A 259 -15.84 0.97 -29.60
CA LEU A 259 -15.73 2.40 -29.90
C LEU A 259 -15.74 3.26 -28.63
N LEU A 260 -16.63 2.97 -27.68
CA LEU A 260 -16.67 3.69 -26.41
C LEU A 260 -15.51 3.29 -25.48
N GLY A 261 -14.98 2.08 -25.61
CA GLY A 261 -13.72 1.69 -24.96
C GLY A 261 -12.54 2.48 -25.47
N LEU A 262 -12.42 2.64 -26.79
CA LEU A 262 -11.41 3.51 -27.39
C LEU A 262 -11.58 4.96 -26.93
N LEU A 263 -12.83 5.46 -26.89
CA LEU A 263 -13.13 6.80 -26.37
C LEU A 263 -12.71 6.96 -24.90
N GLY A 264 -12.85 5.92 -24.08
CA GLY A 264 -12.40 5.93 -22.68
C GLY A 264 -10.88 6.02 -22.52
N VAL A 265 -10.10 5.45 -23.45
CA VAL A 265 -8.62 5.52 -23.44
C VAL A 265 -8.10 6.76 -24.17
N LEU A 266 -8.90 7.32 -25.08
CA LEU A 266 -8.51 8.39 -25.99
C LEU A 266 -7.83 9.59 -25.31
N PRO A 267 -8.28 10.10 -24.14
CA PRO A 267 -7.62 11.23 -23.51
C PRO A 267 -6.14 10.97 -23.20
N GLN A 268 -5.79 9.73 -22.79
CA GLN A 268 -4.39 9.36 -22.56
C GLN A 268 -3.58 9.29 -23.86
N LEU A 269 -4.15 8.73 -24.93
CA LEU A 269 -3.48 8.62 -26.23
C LEU A 269 -3.19 10.01 -26.82
N LEU A 270 -4.14 10.94 -26.66
CA LEU A 270 -3.98 12.33 -27.07
C LEU A 270 -2.91 13.05 -26.23
N TYR A 271 -2.90 12.82 -24.92
CA TYR A 271 -1.86 13.35 -24.04
C TYR A 271 -0.46 12.88 -24.48
N TRP A 272 -0.27 11.57 -24.67
CA TRP A 272 1.01 11.05 -25.15
C TRP A 272 1.37 11.63 -26.52
N LYS A 273 0.42 11.69 -27.46
CA LYS A 273 0.68 12.30 -28.78
C LYS A 273 1.13 13.74 -28.65
N ALA A 274 0.55 14.50 -27.73
CA ALA A 274 0.89 15.90 -27.52
C ALA A 274 2.23 16.09 -26.79
N ALA A 275 2.56 15.23 -25.81
CA ALA A 275 3.79 15.33 -25.02
C ALA A 275 5.01 14.74 -25.74
N THR A 276 4.87 13.59 -26.39
CA THR A 276 6.00 12.81 -26.95
C THR A 276 6.02 12.77 -28.47
N GLY A 277 4.91 13.11 -29.12
CA GLY A 277 4.74 12.92 -30.56
C GLY A 277 4.23 11.52 -30.95
N HIS A 278 4.07 10.60 -29.99
CA HIS A 278 3.60 9.24 -30.22
C HIS A 278 2.28 8.95 -29.48
N PHE A 279 1.38 8.19 -30.11
CA PHE A 279 0.10 7.80 -29.47
C PHE A 279 0.24 6.77 -28.36
N ILE A 280 1.37 6.07 -28.29
CA ILE A 280 1.70 5.08 -27.26
C ILE A 280 3.11 5.41 -26.79
N TYR A 281 3.30 5.45 -25.47
CA TYR A 281 4.57 5.74 -24.83
C TYR A 281 4.80 4.75 -23.68
N ASP A 282 6.03 4.26 -23.55
CA ASP A 282 6.42 3.37 -22.46
C ASP A 282 6.74 4.19 -21.21
N VAL A 283 6.01 3.93 -20.12
CA VAL A 283 6.17 4.61 -18.82
C VAL A 283 7.01 3.78 -17.83
N GLY A 284 7.80 2.83 -18.34
CA GLY A 284 8.86 2.15 -17.58
C GLY A 284 8.40 0.96 -16.73
N SER A 285 7.25 0.36 -17.02
CA SER A 285 6.73 -0.80 -16.25
C SER A 285 7.19 -2.14 -16.83
N LYS A 286 7.67 -3.04 -15.96
CA LYS A 286 8.21 -4.36 -16.35
C LYS A 286 7.58 -5.52 -15.58
N TRP A 287 7.47 -6.68 -16.21
CA TRP A 287 6.94 -7.91 -15.60
C TRP A 287 7.88 -9.11 -15.77
N GLN A 288 7.90 -9.97 -14.75
CA GLN A 288 8.62 -11.23 -14.62
C GLN A 288 7.63 -12.41 -14.58
N PHE A 289 6.92 -12.66 -15.69
CA PHE A 289 5.85 -13.68 -15.71
C PHE A 289 6.35 -15.10 -15.38
N LEU A 290 7.55 -15.48 -15.82
CA LEU A 290 8.07 -16.84 -15.57
C LEU A 290 8.61 -17.05 -14.15
N ASN A 291 8.90 -15.97 -13.41
CA ASN A 291 9.39 -16.02 -12.05
C ASN A 291 8.65 -14.98 -11.16
N PRO A 292 7.34 -15.19 -10.90
CA PRO A 292 6.57 -14.22 -10.16
C PRO A 292 6.95 -14.20 -8.68
N TYR A 293 6.81 -13.04 -8.06
CA TYR A 293 7.12 -12.79 -6.66
C TYR A 293 5.98 -13.27 -5.74
N PHE A 294 5.89 -14.58 -5.48
CA PHE A 294 4.90 -15.16 -4.55
C PHE A 294 4.90 -14.55 -3.14
N ARG A 295 6.01 -13.91 -2.75
CA ARG A 295 6.11 -13.10 -1.52
C ARG A 295 5.11 -11.94 -1.45
N VAL A 296 4.56 -11.48 -2.59
CA VAL A 296 3.44 -10.54 -2.64
C VAL A 296 2.17 -11.13 -1.99
N LEU A 297 2.03 -12.45 -1.94
CA LEU A 297 0.90 -13.12 -1.28
C LEU A 297 1.25 -13.62 0.11
N PHE A 298 2.42 -14.24 0.26
CA PHE A 298 2.80 -15.01 1.46
C PHE A 298 3.96 -14.42 2.25
N GLY A 299 4.62 -13.38 1.75
CA GLY A 299 5.81 -12.81 2.36
C GLY A 299 5.49 -11.97 3.60
N PHE A 300 6.37 -11.99 4.58
CA PHE A 300 6.25 -11.18 5.78
C PHE A 300 6.56 -9.70 5.57
N GLU A 301 7.04 -9.30 4.39
CA GLU A 301 7.27 -7.87 4.10
C GLU A 301 5.95 -7.11 3.97
N LYS A 302 5.00 -7.64 3.18
CA LYS A 302 3.70 -7.01 2.93
C LYS A 302 2.68 -7.96 2.29
N GLY A 303 2.86 -9.27 2.47
CA GLY A 303 2.06 -10.30 1.81
C GLY A 303 0.56 -10.14 2.05
N TRP A 304 -0.23 -10.31 0.98
CA TRP A 304 -1.68 -10.14 1.01
C TRP A 304 -2.36 -11.01 2.07
N PHE A 305 -2.00 -12.29 2.17
CA PHE A 305 -2.61 -13.21 3.14
C PHE A 305 -2.11 -13.00 4.58
N ILE A 306 -0.93 -12.38 4.76
CA ILE A 306 -0.34 -12.16 6.08
C ILE A 306 -0.98 -10.94 6.74
N TYR A 307 -1.03 -9.83 6.00
CA TYR A 307 -1.52 -8.55 6.52
C TYR A 307 -3.03 -8.34 6.27
N THR A 308 -3.61 -9.08 5.34
CA THR A 308 -5.05 -9.06 5.06
C THR A 308 -5.65 -10.48 5.11
N PRO A 309 -5.66 -11.15 6.28
CA PRO A 309 -6.04 -12.57 6.38
C PRO A 309 -7.49 -12.88 5.97
N VAL A 310 -8.39 -11.89 5.97
CA VAL A 310 -9.77 -12.08 5.44
C VAL A 310 -9.78 -12.52 3.98
N THR A 311 -8.72 -12.26 3.22
CA THR A 311 -8.61 -12.63 1.81
C THR A 311 -8.54 -14.13 1.60
N LEU A 312 -8.15 -14.90 2.62
CA LEU A 312 -8.28 -16.35 2.62
C LEU A 312 -9.75 -16.78 2.47
N LEU A 313 -10.70 -16.01 3.04
CA LEU A 313 -12.13 -16.23 2.86
C LEU A 313 -12.58 -15.89 1.43
N PHE A 314 -11.92 -14.94 0.76
CA PHE A 314 -12.20 -14.62 -0.64
C PHE A 314 -11.86 -15.82 -1.53
N ILE A 315 -10.68 -16.42 -1.30
CA ILE A 315 -10.24 -17.60 -2.03
C ILE A 315 -11.10 -18.82 -1.67
N ALA A 316 -11.37 -19.06 -0.39
CA ALA A 316 -12.22 -20.16 0.06
C ALA A 316 -13.63 -20.09 -0.52
N GLY A 317 -14.17 -18.88 -0.70
CA GLY A 317 -15.47 -18.67 -1.34
C GLY A 317 -15.54 -19.12 -2.80
N MET A 318 -14.41 -19.15 -3.51
CA MET A 318 -14.39 -19.56 -4.91
C MET A 318 -14.85 -21.00 -5.11
N PHE A 319 -14.58 -21.89 -4.14
CA PHE A 319 -14.96 -23.31 -4.19
C PHE A 319 -16.48 -23.53 -4.15
N PHE A 320 -17.26 -22.53 -3.71
CA PHE A 320 -18.71 -22.65 -3.54
C PHE A 320 -19.52 -21.94 -4.62
N MET A 321 -18.86 -21.32 -5.61
CA MET A 321 -19.54 -20.54 -6.66
C MET A 321 -20.19 -21.38 -7.77
N LYS A 322 -20.20 -22.72 -7.65
CA LYS A 322 -20.69 -23.64 -8.70
C LYS A 322 -22.05 -23.23 -9.31
N PRO A 323 -23.08 -22.84 -8.54
CA PRO A 323 -24.39 -22.52 -9.10
C PRO A 323 -24.51 -21.10 -9.67
N TYR A 324 -23.51 -20.24 -9.51
CA TYR A 324 -23.64 -18.82 -9.80
C TYR A 324 -23.16 -18.44 -11.21
N PRO A 325 -23.85 -17.49 -11.87
CA PRO A 325 -23.52 -17.05 -13.23
C PRO A 325 -22.14 -16.43 -13.39
N PHE A 326 -21.63 -15.81 -12.33
CA PHE A 326 -20.35 -15.12 -12.30
C PHE A 326 -19.15 -16.03 -12.04
N LYS A 327 -19.35 -17.34 -11.81
CA LYS A 327 -18.28 -18.27 -11.38
C LYS A 327 -17.01 -18.17 -12.23
N ARG A 328 -17.14 -18.31 -13.55
CA ARG A 328 -15.98 -18.30 -14.46
C ARG A 328 -15.37 -16.91 -14.61
N SER A 329 -16.19 -15.85 -14.58
CA SER A 329 -15.71 -14.46 -14.52
C SER A 329 -14.81 -14.25 -13.32
N VAL A 330 -15.31 -14.51 -12.12
CA VAL A 330 -14.56 -14.32 -10.88
C VAL A 330 -13.30 -15.18 -10.90
N LEU A 331 -13.41 -16.47 -11.22
CA LEU A 331 -12.26 -17.38 -11.20
C LEU A 331 -11.14 -16.91 -12.14
N TRP A 332 -11.43 -16.71 -13.42
CA TRP A 332 -10.40 -16.36 -14.41
C TRP A 332 -9.87 -14.95 -14.20
N PHE A 333 -10.75 -13.99 -13.91
CA PHE A 333 -10.32 -12.64 -13.60
C PHE A 333 -9.39 -12.62 -12.38
N CYS A 334 -9.77 -13.25 -11.26
CA CYS A 334 -8.97 -13.22 -10.04
C CYS A 334 -7.63 -13.94 -10.24
N LEU A 335 -7.59 -15.08 -10.94
CA LEU A 335 -6.34 -15.77 -11.25
C LEU A 335 -5.40 -14.91 -12.09
N LEU A 336 -5.90 -14.31 -13.17
CA LEU A 336 -5.10 -13.44 -14.04
C LEU A 336 -4.66 -12.16 -13.33
N ASN A 337 -5.56 -11.52 -12.58
CA ASN A 337 -5.27 -10.32 -11.81
C ASN A 337 -4.18 -10.58 -10.76
N ILE A 338 -4.32 -11.64 -9.97
CA ILE A 338 -3.30 -12.04 -8.99
C ILE A 338 -1.98 -12.29 -9.72
N TYR A 339 -1.99 -13.06 -10.81
CA TYR A 339 -0.78 -13.41 -11.54
C TYR A 339 -0.03 -12.19 -12.09
N ILE A 340 -0.73 -11.24 -12.71
CA ILE A 340 -0.15 -9.99 -13.22
C ILE A 340 0.45 -9.16 -12.07
N ILE A 341 -0.23 -9.10 -10.94
CA ILE A 341 0.22 -8.34 -9.77
C ILE A 341 1.46 -8.98 -9.13
N ILE A 342 1.50 -10.29 -8.97
CA ILE A 342 2.68 -10.96 -8.41
C ILE A 342 3.86 -10.99 -9.41
N ALA A 343 3.61 -10.83 -10.70
CA ALA A 343 4.64 -10.81 -11.73
C ALA A 343 5.26 -9.43 -11.96
N TRP A 344 4.77 -8.35 -11.33
CA TRP A 344 5.36 -7.02 -11.54
C TRP A 344 6.78 -6.95 -10.96
N ASP A 345 7.72 -6.36 -11.70
CA ASP A 345 9.15 -6.31 -11.34
C ASP A 345 9.38 -5.54 -10.03
N ASP A 346 8.66 -4.43 -9.84
CA ASP A 346 8.60 -3.70 -8.57
C ASP A 346 7.52 -4.29 -7.63
N TRP A 347 7.68 -5.56 -7.29
CA TRP A 347 6.72 -6.30 -6.47
C TRP A 347 6.44 -5.69 -5.08
N ARG A 348 7.26 -4.72 -4.63
CA ARG A 348 7.09 -4.05 -3.33
C ARG A 348 5.96 -3.02 -3.34
N TYR A 349 5.55 -2.51 -4.50
CA TYR A 349 4.50 -1.49 -4.61
C TYR A 349 4.76 -0.25 -3.75
N GLY A 350 6.01 0.22 -3.68
CA GLY A 350 6.38 1.36 -2.83
C GLY A 350 6.19 1.07 -1.34
N GLY A 351 6.10 2.12 -0.51
CA GLY A 351 5.69 1.97 0.89
C GLY A 351 4.20 1.66 0.99
N SER A 352 3.80 0.52 1.57
CA SER A 352 2.41 0.08 1.51
C SER A 352 1.99 -0.82 2.68
N TYR A 353 0.73 -0.68 3.11
CA TYR A 353 0.07 -1.65 3.99
C TYR A 353 -0.54 -2.80 3.18
N SER A 354 0.01 -4.00 3.36
CA SER A 354 -0.33 -5.17 2.55
C SER A 354 -0.16 -4.91 1.04
N THR A 355 -0.72 -5.79 0.20
CA THR A 355 -0.66 -5.67 -1.25
C THR A 355 -1.76 -4.74 -1.77
N ARG A 356 -1.43 -3.45 -1.91
CA ARG A 356 -2.36 -2.39 -2.31
C ARG A 356 -3.01 -2.58 -3.68
N ALA A 357 -2.25 -3.13 -4.64
CA ALA A 357 -2.71 -3.30 -6.01
C ALA A 357 -3.91 -4.25 -6.17
N LEU A 358 -4.20 -5.11 -5.19
CA LEU A 358 -5.35 -6.02 -5.22
C LEU A 358 -6.66 -5.37 -4.79
N ILE A 359 -6.62 -4.22 -4.10
CA ILE A 359 -7.80 -3.61 -3.47
C ILE A 359 -8.83 -3.21 -4.50
N GLN A 360 -8.39 -2.62 -5.61
CA GLN A 360 -9.29 -2.14 -6.67
C GLN A 360 -10.19 -3.26 -7.22
N SER A 361 -9.76 -4.52 -7.16
CA SER A 361 -10.53 -5.67 -7.64
C SER A 361 -11.36 -6.38 -6.57
N TYR A 362 -11.40 -5.86 -5.34
CA TYR A 362 -12.22 -6.37 -4.25
C TYR A 362 -13.73 -6.46 -4.56
N PRO A 363 -14.36 -5.61 -5.41
CA PRO A 363 -15.76 -5.81 -5.80
C PRO A 363 -15.99 -7.17 -6.47
N VAL A 364 -14.99 -7.69 -7.20
CA VAL A 364 -15.06 -9.02 -7.82
C VAL A 364 -14.87 -10.12 -6.78
N PHE A 365 -13.95 -9.93 -5.82
CA PHE A 365 -13.75 -10.84 -4.67
C PHE A 365 -14.91 -10.83 -3.66
N ALA A 366 -15.76 -9.80 -3.67
CA ALA A 366 -16.96 -9.76 -2.84
C ALA A 366 -17.96 -10.87 -3.21
N LEU A 367 -18.02 -11.28 -4.48
CA LEU A 367 -18.90 -12.35 -4.95
C LEU A 367 -18.58 -13.73 -4.35
N PRO A 368 -17.32 -14.23 -4.37
CA PRO A 368 -16.96 -15.46 -3.68
C PRO A 368 -17.08 -15.32 -2.15
N LEU A 369 -16.72 -14.18 -1.56
CA LEU A 369 -16.90 -13.95 -0.12
C LEU A 369 -18.37 -14.06 0.30
N ALA A 370 -19.29 -13.46 -0.46
CA ALA A 370 -20.73 -13.57 -0.23
C ALA A 370 -21.23 -15.01 -0.41
N THR A 371 -20.69 -15.73 -1.39
CA THR A 371 -20.99 -17.16 -1.62
C THR A 371 -20.61 -18.01 -0.40
N LEU A 372 -19.41 -17.80 0.16
CA LEU A 372 -18.97 -18.48 1.38
C LEU A 372 -19.87 -18.12 2.56
N THR A 373 -20.11 -16.82 2.76
CA THR A 373 -20.93 -16.30 3.83
C THR A 373 -22.32 -16.93 3.79
N ASN A 374 -22.99 -16.89 2.63
CA ASN A 374 -24.30 -17.52 2.42
C ASN A 374 -24.30 -18.99 2.83
N LYS A 375 -23.28 -19.75 2.41
CA LYS A 375 -23.16 -21.17 2.73
C LYS A 375 -22.98 -21.40 4.22
N VAL A 376 -22.10 -20.66 4.89
CA VAL A 376 -21.78 -20.87 6.31
C VAL A 376 -22.92 -20.44 7.23
N LEU A 377 -23.67 -19.40 6.87
CA LEU A 377 -24.82 -18.93 7.67
C LEU A 377 -25.97 -19.93 7.73
N GLN A 378 -26.05 -20.85 6.76
CA GLN A 378 -27.02 -21.94 6.74
C GLN A 378 -26.56 -23.18 7.52
N GLN A 379 -25.34 -23.16 8.08
CA GLN A 379 -24.71 -24.29 8.76
C GLN A 379 -24.58 -24.04 10.27
N LYS A 380 -24.31 -25.11 11.03
CA LYS A 380 -24.05 -25.02 12.49
C LYS A 380 -22.82 -24.17 12.87
N TRP A 381 -21.94 -23.90 11.90
CA TRP A 381 -20.70 -23.15 12.08
C TRP A 381 -20.87 -21.61 12.07
N LYS A 382 -22.09 -21.09 11.91
CA LYS A 382 -22.37 -19.64 11.89
C LYS A 382 -21.78 -18.85 13.08
N PRO A 383 -21.76 -19.33 14.34
CA PRO A 383 -21.21 -18.55 15.44
C PRO A 383 -19.69 -18.40 15.32
N ILE A 384 -19.00 -19.49 14.93
CA ILE A 384 -17.55 -19.49 14.70
C ILE A 384 -17.20 -18.53 13.56
N PHE A 385 -18.01 -18.49 12.50
CA PHE A 385 -17.80 -17.53 11.41
C PHE A 385 -17.96 -16.07 11.85
N TYR A 386 -18.94 -15.76 12.70
CA TYR A 386 -19.07 -14.41 13.28
C TYR A 386 -17.90 -14.04 14.18
N LEU A 387 -17.46 -14.95 15.05
CA LEU A 387 -16.31 -14.74 15.92
C LEU A 387 -15.02 -14.55 15.13
N ALA A 388 -14.78 -15.39 14.12
CA ALA A 388 -13.65 -15.25 13.22
C ALA A 388 -13.71 -13.93 12.45
N GLY A 389 -14.88 -13.55 11.94
CA GLY A 389 -15.06 -12.26 11.28
C GLY A 389 -14.76 -11.07 12.18
N LEU A 390 -15.27 -11.07 13.41
CA LEU A 390 -14.99 -10.03 14.40
C LEU A 390 -13.50 -9.97 14.78
N TYR A 391 -12.87 -11.13 14.96
CA TYR A 391 -11.43 -11.22 15.20
C TYR A 391 -10.63 -10.62 14.05
N LEU A 392 -10.95 -10.96 12.79
CA LEU A 392 -10.24 -10.42 11.61
C LEU A 392 -10.42 -8.91 11.46
N ILE A 393 -11.60 -8.37 11.77
CA ILE A 393 -11.83 -6.91 11.83
C ILE A 393 -10.95 -6.28 12.92
N GLY A 394 -10.92 -6.87 14.11
CA GLY A 394 -10.08 -6.41 15.22
C GLY A 394 -8.59 -6.43 14.88
N VAL A 395 -8.10 -7.50 14.25
CA VAL A 395 -6.72 -7.62 13.77
C VAL A 395 -6.39 -6.52 12.77
N ASN A 396 -7.26 -6.28 11.79
CA ASN A 396 -7.04 -5.24 10.77
C ASN A 396 -6.98 -3.84 11.41
N PHE A 397 -7.92 -3.50 12.29
CA PHE A 397 -7.88 -2.20 13.00
C PHE A 397 -6.62 -2.04 13.85
N PHE A 398 -6.20 -3.11 14.54
CA PHE A 398 -4.97 -3.08 15.33
C PHE A 398 -3.74 -2.80 14.45
N GLN A 399 -3.62 -3.53 13.34
CA GLN A 399 -2.51 -3.36 12.41
C GLN A 399 -2.54 -2.01 11.69
N LEU A 400 -3.71 -1.45 11.37
CA LEU A 400 -3.83 -0.10 10.81
C LEU A 400 -3.26 0.96 11.75
N VAL A 401 -3.51 0.83 13.06
CA VAL A 401 -2.90 1.72 14.06
C VAL A 401 -1.39 1.53 14.10
N GLN A 402 -0.89 0.29 14.05
CA GLN A 402 0.55 0.03 14.00
C GLN A 402 1.21 0.59 12.74
N TYR A 403 0.56 0.46 11.58
CA TYR A 403 1.06 0.94 10.30
C TYR A 403 1.12 2.47 10.24
N ASN A 404 0.05 3.16 10.64
CA ASN A 404 0.00 4.62 10.65
C ASN A 404 0.95 5.25 11.69
N LYS A 405 1.40 4.47 12.68
CA LYS A 405 2.48 4.83 13.62
C LYS A 405 3.86 4.33 13.19
N THR A 406 3.99 3.72 12.01
CA THR A 406 5.23 3.12 11.49
C THR A 406 5.80 1.96 12.33
N ILE A 407 5.08 1.51 13.38
CA ILE A 407 5.41 0.30 14.16
C ILE A 407 5.41 -0.89 13.21
N LEU A 408 4.35 -1.04 12.42
CA LEU A 408 4.40 -1.87 11.23
C LEU A 408 5.08 -1.03 10.15
N HIS A 409 6.38 -1.26 9.96
CA HIS A 409 7.18 -0.49 9.02
C HIS A 409 6.68 -0.70 7.59
N PHE A 410 6.61 0.35 6.79
CA PHE A 410 6.01 0.28 5.44
C PHE A 410 6.88 -0.46 4.41
N ASN A 411 8.13 -0.77 4.77
CA ASN A 411 9.11 -1.54 4.03
C ASN A 411 9.89 -2.49 4.97
N ASP A 412 10.60 -3.47 4.41
CA ASP A 412 11.57 -4.32 5.13
C ASP A 412 11.03 -5.11 6.33
N MET A 413 9.71 -5.23 6.48
CA MET A 413 9.13 -6.11 7.49
C MET A 413 9.61 -7.54 7.28
N ASN A 414 9.90 -8.23 8.38
CA ASN A 414 10.28 -9.63 8.37
C ASN A 414 9.49 -10.42 9.41
N ARG A 415 9.59 -11.75 9.35
CA ARG A 415 8.82 -12.64 10.20
C ARG A 415 9.06 -12.41 11.69
N ARG A 416 10.31 -12.14 12.10
CA ARG A 416 10.69 -12.03 13.51
C ARG A 416 10.09 -10.78 14.12
N TYR A 417 10.34 -9.63 13.49
CA TYR A 417 9.77 -8.38 13.95
C TYR A 417 8.24 -8.40 13.90
N TYR A 418 7.64 -8.91 12.82
CA TYR A 418 6.18 -9.07 12.72
C TYR A 418 5.62 -9.90 13.88
N SER A 419 6.22 -11.06 14.18
CA SER A 419 5.81 -11.91 15.31
C SER A 419 5.91 -11.21 16.66
N HIS A 420 6.91 -10.33 16.84
CA HIS A 420 7.12 -9.59 18.08
C HIS A 420 6.08 -8.50 18.32
N ILE A 421 5.66 -7.82 17.25
CA ILE A 421 4.66 -6.73 17.34
C ILE A 421 3.22 -7.22 17.14
N PHE A 422 3.00 -8.46 16.71
CA PHE A 422 1.66 -8.96 16.35
C PHE A 422 0.69 -8.88 17.54
N LEU A 423 -0.33 -8.02 17.42
CA LEU A 423 -1.32 -7.76 18.48
C LEU A 423 -0.71 -7.33 19.81
N ASN A 424 0.51 -6.77 19.81
CA ASN A 424 1.17 -6.26 21.00
C ASN A 424 0.84 -4.77 21.20
N PRO A 425 0.06 -4.40 22.23
CA PRO A 425 -0.37 -3.01 22.44
C PRO A 425 0.74 -2.11 22.96
N SER A 426 1.84 -2.69 23.48
CA SER A 426 2.97 -1.93 23.99
C SER A 426 3.76 -1.30 22.83
N PRO A 427 4.20 -0.03 22.95
CA PRO A 427 5.14 0.54 22.02
C PRO A 427 6.43 -0.30 21.95
N PRO A 428 7.02 -0.51 20.77
CA PRO A 428 8.26 -1.26 20.65
C PRO A 428 9.42 -0.52 21.34
N THR A 429 10.27 -1.26 22.02
CA THR A 429 11.54 -0.74 22.58
C THR A 429 12.60 -0.59 21.48
N PRO A 430 13.69 0.17 21.71
CA PRO A 430 14.82 0.22 20.78
C PRO A 430 15.37 -1.15 20.38
N ALA A 431 15.44 -2.08 21.32
CA ALA A 431 15.86 -3.45 21.04
C ALA A 431 14.86 -4.17 20.14
N ASP A 432 13.55 -4.01 20.36
CA ASP A 432 12.52 -4.60 19.51
C ASP A 432 12.62 -4.09 18.07
N MET A 433 12.89 -2.79 17.89
CA MET A 433 13.08 -2.19 16.57
C MET A 433 14.27 -2.78 15.81
N SER A 434 15.32 -3.23 16.52
CA SER A 434 16.47 -3.88 15.88
C SER A 434 16.13 -5.18 15.17
N LEU A 435 15.02 -5.84 15.53
CA LEU A 435 14.56 -7.06 14.85
C LEU A 435 14.18 -6.81 13.38
N LEU A 436 14.00 -5.56 12.96
CA LEU A 436 13.83 -5.20 11.54
C LEU A 436 15.10 -5.50 10.73
N ASP A 437 16.27 -5.29 11.32
CA ASP A 437 17.56 -5.36 10.64
C ASP A 437 18.45 -6.51 11.11
N SER A 438 18.18 -7.06 12.30
CA SER A 438 18.99 -8.11 12.93
C SER A 438 18.19 -9.39 13.19
N ASN A 439 18.86 -10.52 13.00
CA ASN A 439 18.39 -11.84 13.41
C ASN A 439 18.85 -12.21 14.83
N GLU A 440 19.42 -11.27 15.57
CA GLU A 440 20.02 -11.52 16.89
C GLU A 440 19.27 -10.74 17.95
N PHE A 441 18.77 -11.45 18.96
CA PHE A 441 18.00 -10.88 20.05
C PHE A 441 18.18 -11.76 21.29
N PHE A 442 18.67 -11.16 22.37
CA PHE A 442 18.94 -11.87 23.62
C PHE A 442 17.85 -11.53 24.65
N THR A 443 17.20 -12.54 25.21
CA THR A 443 16.00 -12.38 26.04
C THR A 443 16.25 -12.43 27.55
N ASN A 444 17.46 -12.79 28.00
CA ASN A 444 17.76 -13.02 29.42
C ASN A 444 18.84 -12.05 29.95
N GLU A 445 18.44 -10.84 30.30
CA GLU A 445 19.35 -9.81 30.83
C GLU A 445 19.77 -10.05 32.30
N GLU A 446 19.24 -11.07 33.00
CA GLU A 446 19.62 -11.43 34.38
C GLU A 446 20.98 -12.16 34.48
N CYS A 447 21.71 -12.24 33.37
CA CYS A 447 23.02 -12.87 33.26
C CYS A 447 24.15 -11.97 33.78
N ARG A 448 25.33 -12.55 34.07
CA ARG A 448 26.53 -11.78 34.41
C ARG A 448 26.81 -10.79 33.27
N HIS A 449 26.89 -9.51 33.62
CA HIS A 449 27.14 -8.40 32.70
C HIS A 449 28.53 -7.80 32.98
N ALA A 450 29.25 -7.43 31.93
CA ALA A 450 30.49 -6.68 32.01
C ALA A 450 30.48 -5.53 30.99
N PRO A 451 30.69 -4.27 31.41
CA PRO A 451 30.81 -3.16 30.47
C PRO A 451 32.09 -3.31 29.64
N VAL A 452 31.96 -3.21 28.32
CA VAL A 452 33.07 -3.25 27.35
C VAL A 452 33.45 -1.83 26.94
N LEU A 453 32.45 -0.97 26.71
CA LEU A 453 32.61 0.44 26.40
C LEU A 453 31.47 1.23 27.04
N ALA A 454 31.81 2.38 27.62
CA ALA A 454 30.84 3.42 27.95
C ALA A 454 31.43 4.77 27.56
N ILE A 455 30.76 5.49 26.67
CA ILE A 455 31.09 6.87 26.29
C ILE A 455 29.87 7.72 26.66
N ASP A 456 30.03 8.54 27.69
CA ASP A 456 28.99 9.46 28.19
C ASP A 456 29.26 10.93 27.82
N SER A 457 30.16 11.18 26.86
CA SER A 457 30.48 12.52 26.38
C SER A 457 29.90 12.75 24.97
N PRO A 458 29.15 13.86 24.76
CA PRO A 458 28.63 14.19 23.44
C PRO A 458 29.74 14.38 22.40
N LYS A 459 29.70 13.57 21.35
CA LYS A 459 30.59 13.66 20.20
C LYS A 459 29.80 14.18 18.99
N VAL A 460 30.24 15.30 18.43
CA VAL A 460 29.70 15.80 17.16
C VAL A 460 30.31 14.98 16.03
N ILE A 461 29.47 14.54 15.09
CA ILE A 461 29.85 13.62 14.03
C ILE A 461 29.45 14.20 12.70
N HIS A 462 30.43 14.25 11.81
CA HIS A 462 30.31 14.66 10.43
C HIS A 462 30.91 13.58 9.56
N ALA A 463 30.18 13.15 8.54
CA ALA A 463 30.70 12.26 7.51
C ALA A 463 30.10 12.62 6.16
N ASP A 464 30.94 12.57 5.13
CA ASP A 464 30.52 12.74 3.75
C ASP A 464 29.65 11.56 3.30
N ALA A 465 28.84 11.79 2.26
CA ALA A 465 27.96 10.79 1.68
C ALA A 465 28.70 9.48 1.37
N GLY A 466 28.19 8.37 1.92
CA GLY A 466 28.75 7.03 1.76
C GLY A 466 29.99 6.72 2.59
N GLN A 467 30.57 7.69 3.31
CA GLN A 467 31.74 7.46 4.17
C GLN A 467 31.31 7.04 5.58
N PRO A 468 31.97 6.05 6.20
CA PRO A 468 31.65 5.62 7.55
C PRO A 468 32.12 6.64 8.59
N ALA A 469 31.22 7.04 9.48
CA ALA A 469 31.52 7.93 10.60
C ALA A 469 31.93 7.11 11.82
N ILE A 470 33.23 6.94 12.06
CA ILE A 470 33.74 6.09 13.15
C ILE A 470 33.43 6.70 14.53
N LEU A 471 32.65 5.98 15.32
CA LEU A 471 32.28 6.37 16.68
C LEU A 471 33.37 5.98 17.66
N ALA A 472 33.72 4.69 17.65
CA ALA A 472 34.69 4.06 18.51
C ALA A 472 35.31 2.83 17.83
N GLU A 473 36.58 2.57 18.11
CA GLU A 473 37.25 1.31 17.78
C GLU A 473 37.99 0.85 19.03
N ILE A 474 37.68 -0.36 19.48
CA ILE A 474 38.21 -0.94 20.70
C ILE A 474 39.04 -2.14 20.29
N ALA A 475 40.33 -2.15 20.61
CA ALA A 475 41.12 -3.38 20.58
C ALA A 475 40.68 -4.25 21.76
N ASP A 476 40.28 -5.49 21.49
CA ASP A 476 39.89 -6.40 22.55
C ASP A 476 41.12 -6.75 23.41
N LYS A 477 40.96 -6.69 24.73
CA LYS A 477 42.03 -6.98 25.69
C LYS A 477 42.20 -8.49 25.98
N GLY A 478 41.41 -9.33 25.32
CA GLY A 478 41.41 -10.78 25.51
C GLY A 478 40.74 -11.18 26.83
N GLY A 479 40.14 -12.38 26.85
CA GLY A 479 39.51 -12.93 28.06
C GLY A 479 38.16 -13.64 27.85
N TYR A 480 37.66 -13.72 26.62
CA TYR A 480 36.34 -14.28 26.33
C TYR A 480 36.43 -15.62 25.60
N ASP A 481 36.74 -16.70 26.34
CA ASP A 481 36.83 -18.05 25.77
C ASP A 481 35.46 -18.70 25.52
N LYS A 482 34.40 -18.21 26.19
CA LYS A 482 33.03 -18.72 26.09
C LYS A 482 32.14 -17.76 25.30
N LYS A 483 31.08 -18.29 24.71
CA LYS A 483 30.05 -17.57 23.97
C LYS A 483 29.42 -16.50 24.86
N TYR A 484 29.32 -15.29 24.33
CA TYR A 484 28.68 -14.16 24.98
C TYR A 484 27.87 -13.35 23.97
N TRP A 485 27.08 -12.41 24.47
CA TRP A 485 26.29 -11.49 23.68
C TRP A 485 26.74 -10.06 23.96
N LEU A 486 26.90 -9.25 22.92
CA LEU A 486 27.09 -7.82 23.06
C LEU A 486 25.75 -7.12 22.85
N LYS A 487 25.37 -6.29 23.81
CA LYS A 487 24.31 -5.29 23.67
C LYS A 487 24.99 -3.99 23.28
N VAL A 488 24.69 -3.49 22.09
CA VAL A 488 25.16 -2.18 21.63
C VAL A 488 24.01 -1.21 21.81
N SER A 489 24.23 -0.13 22.55
CA SER A 489 23.25 0.94 22.74
C SER A 489 23.87 2.30 22.43
N GLY A 490 23.14 3.15 21.71
CA GLY A 490 23.60 4.50 21.39
C GLY A 490 22.47 5.51 21.39
N VAL A 491 22.73 6.71 21.89
CA VAL A 491 21.81 7.85 21.80
C VAL A 491 22.31 8.78 20.70
N VAL A 492 21.56 8.86 19.61
CA VAL A 492 21.92 9.63 18.41
C VAL A 492 20.90 10.74 18.17
N LYS A 493 21.40 11.96 17.98
CA LYS A 493 20.64 13.14 17.60
C LYS A 493 21.00 13.57 16.20
N THR A 494 20.07 13.41 15.26
CA THR A 494 20.24 13.82 13.87
C THR A 494 18.89 14.06 13.20
N LYS A 495 18.85 14.93 12.19
CA LYS A 495 17.71 15.02 11.27
C LYS A 495 17.80 13.98 10.16
N ASP A 496 19.00 13.49 9.86
CA ASP A 496 19.32 12.60 8.74
C ASP A 496 19.17 11.14 9.17
N VAL A 497 17.94 10.72 9.44
CA VAL A 497 17.65 9.33 9.88
C VAL A 497 17.38 8.38 8.71
N TRP A 498 16.99 8.91 7.56
CA TRP A 498 16.58 8.12 6.40
C TRP A 498 17.76 7.35 5.80
N GLN A 499 17.58 6.04 5.54
CA GLN A 499 18.63 5.14 5.04
C GLN A 499 19.97 5.22 5.79
N THR A 500 19.93 5.64 7.06
CA THR A 500 21.11 5.79 7.91
C THR A 500 21.10 4.69 8.95
N TYR A 501 22.28 4.14 9.26
CA TYR A 501 22.42 2.96 10.13
C TYR A 501 23.48 3.18 11.19
N LEU A 502 23.22 2.70 12.40
CA LEU A 502 24.23 2.48 13.43
C LEU A 502 24.76 1.05 13.26
N ASN A 503 26.06 0.92 13.05
CA ASN A 503 26.72 -0.34 12.72
C ASN A 503 27.69 -0.75 13.82
N ALA A 504 27.87 -2.07 13.97
CA ALA A 504 28.90 -2.68 14.79
C ALA A 504 29.56 -3.84 14.03
N ASP A 505 30.89 -3.81 13.98
CA ASP A 505 31.72 -4.89 13.45
C ASP A 505 32.55 -5.51 14.57
N VAL A 506 32.41 -6.82 14.75
CA VAL A 506 33.30 -7.62 15.60
C VAL A 506 34.31 -8.31 14.71
N VAL A 507 35.55 -7.83 14.74
CA VAL A 507 36.67 -8.41 13.99
C VAL A 507 37.24 -9.58 14.80
N MET A 508 37.16 -10.78 14.24
CA MET A 508 37.59 -12.04 14.85
C MET A 508 38.81 -12.59 14.11
N ALA A 509 39.44 -13.63 14.64
CA ALA A 509 40.59 -14.26 14.01
C ALA A 509 40.26 -14.86 12.63
N ASN A 510 39.02 -15.33 12.44
CA ASN A 510 38.55 -16.07 11.27
C ASN A 510 37.52 -15.31 10.41
N GLY A 511 37.25 -14.03 10.69
CA GLY A 511 36.29 -13.23 9.91
C GLY A 511 35.82 -11.97 10.64
N ILE A 512 34.86 -11.26 10.03
CA ILE A 512 34.20 -10.10 10.63
C ILE A 512 32.72 -10.42 10.76
N LYS A 513 32.15 -10.20 11.95
CA LYS A 513 30.71 -10.26 12.16
C LYS A 513 30.14 -8.85 12.19
N HIS A 514 29.26 -8.56 11.25
CA HIS A 514 28.58 -7.27 11.12
C HIS A 514 27.15 -7.37 11.66
N ALA A 515 26.72 -6.33 12.39
CA ALA A 515 25.32 -6.09 12.70
C ALA A 515 25.03 -4.60 12.65
N HIS A 516 23.78 -4.23 12.36
CA HIS A 516 23.36 -2.84 12.32
C HIS A 516 21.92 -2.66 12.77
N VAL A 517 21.53 -1.41 12.97
CA VAL A 517 20.14 -0.99 13.15
C VAL A 517 19.90 0.31 12.41
N ARG A 518 18.76 0.42 11.72
CA ARG A 518 18.34 1.64 11.03
C ARG A 518 18.00 2.74 12.03
N LEU A 519 18.38 3.96 11.70
CA LEU A 519 18.03 5.14 12.49
C LEU A 519 16.58 5.59 12.23
N PHE A 520 16.05 5.37 11.03
CA PHE A 520 14.65 5.65 10.74
C PHE A 520 13.76 4.48 11.15
N ASN A 521 13.01 4.66 12.24
CA ASN A 521 12.11 3.65 12.77
C ASN A 521 10.93 4.30 13.53
N ALA A 522 9.93 3.50 13.93
CA ALA A 522 8.67 3.97 14.54
C ALA A 522 8.80 4.86 15.78
N ILE A 523 9.87 4.69 16.56
CA ILE A 523 10.10 5.44 17.80
C ILE A 523 11.05 6.62 17.61
N SER A 524 11.66 6.74 16.43
CA SER A 524 12.64 7.77 16.15
C SER A 524 11.97 9.09 15.78
N GLN A 525 12.41 10.17 16.42
CA GLN A 525 12.00 11.55 16.16
C GLN A 525 13.18 12.33 15.55
N PRO A 526 13.13 12.67 14.25
CA PRO A 526 14.20 13.43 13.61
C PRO A 526 14.52 14.73 14.35
N GLY A 527 15.80 14.95 14.64
CA GLY A 527 16.32 16.12 15.35
C GLY A 527 16.28 16.05 16.89
N ALA A 528 15.65 15.01 17.46
CA ALA A 528 15.67 14.73 18.89
C ALA A 528 16.73 13.67 19.24
N ASP A 529 16.98 13.48 20.54
CA ASP A 529 17.79 12.37 21.04
C ASP A 529 17.01 11.06 20.89
N ASN A 530 17.56 10.12 20.14
CA ASN A 530 16.93 8.82 19.89
C ASN A 530 17.83 7.68 20.38
N THR A 531 17.26 6.76 21.14
CA THR A 531 17.97 5.57 21.61
C THR A 531 17.85 4.44 20.60
N TYR A 532 18.98 3.85 20.26
CA TYR A 532 19.09 2.68 19.40
C TYR A 532 19.78 1.57 20.17
N THR A 533 19.22 0.36 20.13
CA THR A 533 19.79 -0.80 20.81
C THR A 533 19.68 -2.01 19.92
N PHE A 534 20.74 -2.80 19.82
CA PHE A 534 20.71 -4.09 19.11
C PHE A 534 21.68 -5.07 19.75
N TRP A 535 21.45 -6.35 19.45
CA TRP A 535 22.22 -7.46 19.99
C TRP A 535 23.09 -8.08 18.91
N MET A 536 24.25 -8.59 19.33
CA MET A 536 25.07 -9.47 18.52
C MET A 536 25.65 -10.60 19.37
N SER A 537 25.67 -11.83 18.84
CA SER A 537 26.32 -12.95 19.52
C SER A 537 27.80 -13.04 19.11
N VAL A 538 28.66 -13.40 20.05
CA VAL A 538 30.07 -13.72 19.77
C VAL A 538 30.27 -15.21 20.09
N PRO A 539 30.70 -16.03 19.11
CA PRO A 539 30.87 -17.47 19.31
C PRO A 539 32.04 -17.79 20.24
N ASP A 540 32.05 -19.02 20.77
CA ASP A 540 33.17 -19.54 21.57
C ASP A 540 34.48 -19.48 20.79
N HIS A 541 35.58 -19.18 21.50
CA HIS A 541 36.94 -19.13 20.93
C HIS A 541 37.07 -18.27 19.65
N ALA A 542 36.25 -17.22 19.51
CA ALA A 542 36.25 -16.35 18.34
C ALA A 542 37.59 -15.63 18.09
N GLY A 543 38.41 -15.43 19.14
CA GLY A 543 39.65 -14.66 19.06
C GLY A 543 39.37 -13.23 18.56
N VAL A 544 38.48 -12.52 19.26
CA VAL A 544 38.11 -11.14 18.93
C VAL A 544 39.36 -10.26 19.00
N LYS A 545 39.60 -9.48 17.94
CA LYS A 545 40.73 -8.56 17.79
C LYS A 545 40.29 -7.12 18.05
N SER A 546 39.16 -6.72 17.47
CA SER A 546 38.60 -5.40 17.72
C SER A 546 37.09 -5.35 17.50
N ILE A 547 36.45 -4.37 18.14
CA ILE A 547 35.05 -4.01 17.93
C ILE A 547 35.02 -2.59 17.40
N LYS A 548 34.37 -2.39 16.24
CA LYS A 548 34.22 -1.09 15.60
C LYS A 548 32.76 -0.67 15.62
N LEU A 549 32.50 0.56 16.04
CA LEU A 549 31.18 1.19 15.98
C LEU A 549 31.24 2.39 15.05
N TYR A 550 30.29 2.48 14.12
CA TYR A 550 30.26 3.55 13.13
C TYR A 550 28.85 3.80 12.59
N ILE A 551 28.59 5.01 12.13
CA ILE A 551 27.37 5.36 11.40
C ILE A 551 27.65 5.34 9.90
N THR A 552 26.72 4.82 9.12
CA THR A 552 26.74 4.91 7.65
C THR A 552 25.48 5.61 7.16
N SER A 553 25.65 6.49 6.17
CA SER A 553 24.55 7.12 5.46
C SER A 553 24.93 7.29 3.99
N PRO A 554 24.01 7.07 3.03
CA PRO A 554 24.23 7.42 1.63
C PRO A 554 24.23 8.93 1.41
N PHE A 555 23.84 9.73 2.40
CA PHE A 555 23.84 11.19 2.39
C PHE A 555 24.92 11.74 3.34
N THR A 556 25.23 13.02 3.23
CA THR A 556 26.07 13.69 4.22
C THR A 556 25.39 13.60 5.58
N PHE A 557 26.09 13.02 6.55
CA PHE A 557 25.57 12.81 7.90
C PHE A 557 26.05 13.92 8.82
N ASN A 558 25.11 14.59 9.48
CA ASN A 558 25.39 15.53 10.56
C ASN A 558 24.60 15.16 11.82
N GLY A 559 25.29 14.97 12.93
CA GLY A 559 24.62 14.61 14.18
C GLY A 559 25.50 14.67 15.41
N THR A 560 24.90 14.32 16.54
CA THR A 560 25.60 14.18 17.81
C THR A 560 25.29 12.81 18.40
N VAL A 561 26.32 12.12 18.88
CA VAL A 561 26.17 10.89 19.67
C VAL A 561 26.44 11.28 21.12
N SER A 562 25.40 11.29 21.95
CA SER A 562 25.47 11.72 23.35
C SER A 562 25.84 10.59 24.30
N LYS A 563 25.50 9.36 23.93
CA LYS A 563 25.85 8.15 24.69
C LYS A 563 26.16 6.99 23.76
N LEU A 564 27.15 6.17 24.12
CA LEU A 564 27.45 4.92 23.44
C LEU A 564 27.93 3.87 24.45
N ASP A 565 27.17 2.78 24.58
CA ASP A 565 27.45 1.68 25.49
C ASP A 565 27.59 0.36 24.71
N ILE A 566 28.60 -0.42 25.08
CA ILE A 566 28.71 -1.83 24.70
C ILE A 566 28.82 -2.66 25.97
N ASP A 567 27.92 -3.62 26.10
CA ASP A 567 27.77 -4.45 27.28
C ASP A 567 27.85 -5.93 26.91
N ALA A 568 28.75 -6.68 27.56
CA ALA A 568 28.88 -8.13 27.35
C ALA A 568 28.04 -8.91 28.36
N TYR A 569 27.20 -9.82 27.86
CA TYR A 569 26.32 -10.69 28.64
C TYR A 569 26.71 -12.16 28.44
N TYR A 570 26.94 -12.88 29.53
CA TYR A 570 27.31 -14.30 29.51
C TYR A 570 26.11 -15.18 29.86
N PRO A 571 25.62 -16.05 28.96
CA PRO A 571 24.55 -16.97 29.28
C PRO A 571 24.88 -17.78 30.54
N ALA A 572 23.92 -17.92 31.46
CA ALA A 572 24.09 -18.80 32.62
C ALA A 572 24.41 -20.23 32.16
N GLU A 573 25.44 -20.86 32.75
CA GLU A 573 25.72 -22.27 32.55
C GLU A 573 24.53 -23.09 33.05
N LYS A 574 24.02 -23.99 32.19
CA LYS A 574 22.99 -24.96 32.57
C LYS A 574 23.62 -26.17 33.22
#